data_AF-A0A9D6IFK7-F1
#
_entry.id   AF-A0A9D6IFK7-F1
#
_cell.length_a   1.000
_cell.length_b   1.000
_cell.length_c   1.000
_cell.angle_alpha   90.00
_cell.angle_beta   90.00
_cell.angle_gamma   90.00
#
_symmetry.space_group_name_H-M   'P 1'
#
loop_
_entity.id
_entity.type
_entity.pdbx_description
1 polymer ?
#
loop_
_entity_poly.entity_id
_entity_poly.type
_entity_poly.pdbx_seq_one_letter_code
_entity_poly.pdbx_strand_id
1 'polypeptide(L)'
;MNRIIAALFTCLIVASLGKSARADEKLVLARIAFGSCARQDKPQPIWDAIVAVKPQLYLALGDNIYGDTQDMTVMKQKYDLLAAIPGWRKLTKTCPILATWDDHDYGANDGGADFPKKDESQRLFLDFFGIAKDSPRRKQKGVYHAETFGPPERRVQVIVLDTRYFRGKLRKKAGKVPFGVGPYEPSSDTQATLLGAAQWLWLEEQLKIPARVRVLVSSIQLVPQDHGWEKWMNLPHERERLFELIKKTKASGLVCVSGDRHLAELSVMDAGIGYPLYDLTSSGLTEANQKWRKLEVNRHRLATMNRGNNFGVITIDWQKDDPILRLQIRDTDGETTIQEKLPLSLLQPGAIKSKVVPGIVRLNGAPLSADLVKKLLNKEITLEMKVVATGATKNGSLVFLNSAFDRASDENFTVVLNKQAQASLASAGLTLPRTHFEGKTIRVAGTLSLFGGRPQIVVSRAASIQVVAPK
;
A
#
# COMPACT_ATOMS: atom_id res chain seq x y z
N MET A 1 -24.57 18.83 60.64
CA MET A 1 -23.95 17.50 60.45
C MET A 1 -24.51 16.90 59.17
N ASN A 2 -23.71 16.90 58.09
CA ASN A 2 -23.77 15.98 56.95
C ASN A 2 -22.78 16.50 55.89
N ARG A 3 -21.62 15.84 55.78
CA ARG A 3 -20.62 16.09 54.74
C ARG A 3 -20.59 14.89 53.81
N ILE A 4 -20.79 15.18 52.53
CA ILE A 4 -20.65 14.29 51.39
C ILE A 4 -19.16 14.00 51.18
N ILE A 5 -18.79 12.72 51.15
CA ILE A 5 -17.44 12.27 50.79
C ILE A 5 -17.45 11.91 49.30
N ALA A 6 -16.75 12.70 48.49
CA ALA A 6 -16.40 12.36 47.11
C ALA A 6 -15.05 11.64 47.11
N ALA A 7 -15.02 10.38 46.68
CA ALA A 7 -13.79 9.62 46.48
C ALA A 7 -13.16 9.99 45.13
N LEU A 8 -12.00 10.63 45.18
CA LEU A 8 -11.13 10.86 44.02
C LEU A 8 -10.34 9.57 43.72
N PHE A 9 -10.72 8.86 42.66
CA PHE A 9 -9.87 7.84 42.05
C PHE A 9 -8.80 8.54 41.18
N THR A 10 -7.61 8.72 41.74
CA THR A 10 -6.43 9.10 40.95
C THR A 10 -5.93 7.87 40.21
N CYS A 11 -6.30 7.76 38.93
CA CYS A 11 -5.78 6.73 38.04
C CYS A 11 -4.32 7.09 37.70
N LEU A 12 -3.36 6.45 38.37
CA LEU A 12 -1.95 6.55 38.01
C LEU A 12 -1.72 5.81 36.68
N ILE A 13 -1.73 6.55 35.57
CA ILE A 13 -1.23 6.05 34.29
C ILE A 13 0.30 6.00 34.42
N VAL A 14 0.83 4.83 34.72
CA VAL A 14 2.26 4.55 34.55
C VAL A 14 2.50 4.45 33.05
N ALA A 15 2.84 5.58 32.42
CA ALA A 15 3.39 5.60 31.09
C ALA A 15 4.77 4.92 31.15
N SER A 16 4.84 3.63 30.82
CA SER A 16 6.11 2.98 30.51
C SER A 16 6.61 3.59 29.19
N LEU A 17 7.35 4.68 29.29
CA LEU A 17 8.23 5.16 28.23
C LEU A 17 9.23 4.05 27.96
N GLY A 18 8.89 3.14 27.04
CA GLY A 18 9.82 2.17 26.51
C GLY A 18 11.05 2.94 26.04
N LYS A 19 12.23 2.58 26.54
CA LYS A 19 13.49 3.05 25.96
C LYS A 19 13.40 2.81 24.46
N SER A 20 13.24 3.88 23.68
CA SER A 20 13.43 3.84 22.24
C SER A 20 14.76 3.14 22.00
N ALA A 21 14.75 2.04 21.24
CA ALA A 21 15.97 1.36 20.84
C ALA A 21 16.87 2.42 20.19
N ARG A 22 18.01 2.69 20.83
CA ARG A 22 18.99 3.67 20.34
C ARG A 22 19.38 3.22 18.94
N ALA A 23 19.31 4.13 17.96
CA ALA A 23 19.65 3.81 16.59
C ALA A 23 21.06 3.19 16.50
N ASP A 24 21.24 2.19 15.64
CA ASP A 24 22.59 1.74 15.27
C ASP A 24 23.19 2.78 14.33
N GLU A 25 23.76 3.83 14.92
CA GLU A 25 24.32 4.96 14.20
C GLU A 25 25.54 4.58 13.34
N LYS A 26 26.14 3.40 13.56
CA LYS A 26 27.31 2.93 12.80
C LYS A 26 26.92 2.30 11.47
N LEU A 27 25.73 1.69 11.36
CA LEU A 27 25.29 1.02 10.14
C LEU A 27 24.49 1.96 9.24
N VAL A 28 25.15 2.56 8.24
CA VAL A 28 24.47 3.33 7.19
C VAL A 28 23.92 2.38 6.12
N LEU A 29 22.60 2.18 6.09
CA LEU A 29 21.94 1.33 5.10
C LEU A 29 21.93 1.98 3.70
N ALA A 30 22.48 1.28 2.73
CA ALA A 30 22.49 1.60 1.31
C ALA A 30 21.97 0.45 0.45
N ARG A 31 21.92 -0.79 0.97
CA ARG A 31 21.35 -1.96 0.29
C ARG A 31 20.54 -2.81 1.28
N ILE A 32 19.24 -2.93 1.01
CA ILE A 32 18.29 -3.75 1.76
C ILE A 32 17.72 -4.78 0.79
N ALA A 33 17.84 -6.06 1.08
CA ALA A 33 17.20 -7.12 0.30
C ALA A 33 15.96 -7.64 1.04
N PHE A 34 15.00 -8.22 0.33
CA PHE A 34 13.79 -8.76 0.94
C PHE A 34 13.11 -9.82 0.08
N GLY A 35 12.21 -10.60 0.67
CA GLY A 35 11.37 -11.53 -0.07
C GLY A 35 10.41 -12.30 0.84
N SER A 36 9.48 -13.02 0.21
CA SER A 36 8.47 -13.86 0.86
C SER A 36 8.30 -15.19 0.13
N CYS A 37 7.60 -16.14 0.75
CA CYS A 37 7.18 -17.41 0.13
C CYS A 37 8.38 -18.30 -0.25
N ALA A 38 9.14 -18.70 0.77
CA ALA A 38 10.29 -19.60 0.71
C ALA A 38 9.93 -20.98 1.31
N ARG A 39 9.48 -21.90 0.47
CA ARG A 39 9.12 -23.24 0.93
C ARG A 39 10.36 -24.06 1.28
N GLN A 40 10.48 -24.39 2.57
CA GLN A 40 11.62 -25.02 3.23
C GLN A 40 12.01 -26.40 2.69
N ASP A 41 11.12 -27.09 1.97
CA ASP A 41 11.35 -28.42 1.38
C ASP A 41 11.69 -28.36 -0.12
N LYS A 42 11.78 -27.16 -0.71
CA LYS A 42 12.18 -26.95 -2.11
C LYS A 42 13.64 -26.49 -2.21
N PRO A 43 14.31 -26.73 -3.34
CA PRO A 43 15.57 -26.05 -3.65
C PRO A 43 15.40 -24.53 -3.64
N GLN A 44 16.35 -23.82 -3.00
CA GLN A 44 16.33 -22.36 -2.88
C GLN A 44 17.65 -21.73 -3.40
N PRO A 45 17.98 -21.89 -4.70
CA PRO A 45 19.20 -21.29 -5.27
C PRO A 45 19.20 -19.75 -5.22
N ILE A 46 18.02 -19.14 -5.09
CA ILE A 46 17.84 -17.68 -5.03
C ILE A 46 18.64 -17.00 -3.91
N TRP A 47 18.97 -17.73 -2.83
CA TRP A 47 19.79 -17.18 -1.76
C TRP A 47 21.19 -16.77 -2.21
N ASP A 48 21.77 -17.46 -3.19
CA ASP A 48 23.11 -17.08 -3.70
C ASP A 48 23.07 -15.73 -4.40
N ALA A 49 22.03 -15.47 -5.19
CA ALA A 49 21.80 -14.16 -5.81
C ALA A 49 21.54 -13.07 -4.75
N ILE A 50 20.75 -13.37 -3.72
CA ILE A 50 20.51 -12.43 -2.60
C ILE A 50 21.82 -12.09 -1.89
N VAL A 51 22.65 -13.09 -1.57
CA VAL A 51 23.95 -12.87 -0.91
C VAL A 51 24.92 -12.09 -1.82
N ALA A 52 24.89 -12.34 -3.14
CA ALA A 52 25.74 -11.64 -4.11
C ALA A 52 25.47 -10.12 -4.16
N VAL A 53 24.25 -9.67 -3.81
CA VAL A 53 23.92 -8.23 -3.67
C VAL A 53 24.62 -7.58 -2.47
N LYS A 54 25.20 -8.38 -1.56
CA LYS A 54 25.83 -7.92 -0.31
C LYS A 54 24.90 -6.97 0.46
N PRO A 55 23.68 -7.43 0.82
CA PRO A 55 22.74 -6.63 1.59
C PRO A 55 23.33 -6.29 2.95
N GLN A 56 23.00 -5.11 3.46
CA GLN A 56 23.32 -4.71 4.83
C GLN A 56 22.18 -5.05 5.79
N LEU A 57 21.01 -5.35 5.24
CA LEU A 57 19.83 -5.81 5.96
C LEU A 57 19.01 -6.70 5.03
N TYR A 58 18.48 -7.80 5.57
CA TYR A 58 17.47 -8.61 4.89
C TYR A 58 16.12 -8.53 5.59
N LEU A 59 15.03 -8.37 4.83
CA LEU A 59 13.66 -8.35 5.34
C LEU A 59 12.95 -9.63 4.91
N ALA A 60 12.61 -10.48 5.90
CA ALA A 60 11.83 -11.69 5.67
C ALA A 60 10.34 -11.35 5.82
N LEU A 61 9.60 -11.38 4.71
CA LEU A 61 8.27 -10.77 4.64
C LEU A 61 7.13 -11.71 5.02
N GLY A 62 7.43 -12.95 5.38
CA GLY A 62 6.43 -13.97 5.68
C GLY A 62 6.41 -15.09 4.62
N ASP A 63 5.69 -16.16 4.95
CA ASP A 63 5.86 -17.48 4.34
C ASP A 63 7.35 -17.87 4.23
N ASN A 64 8.08 -17.58 5.30
CA ASN A 64 9.43 -18.06 5.55
C ASN A 64 9.47 -19.60 5.55
N ILE A 65 8.39 -20.25 5.98
CA ILE A 65 8.10 -21.67 5.91
C ILE A 65 6.61 -21.90 5.57
N TYR A 66 6.31 -23.03 4.94
CA TYR A 66 4.93 -23.48 4.72
C TYR A 66 4.48 -24.35 5.88
N GLY A 67 3.97 -23.71 6.93
CA GLY A 67 3.75 -24.24 8.27
C GLY A 67 2.30 -24.55 8.67
N ASP A 68 1.39 -24.81 7.73
CA ASP A 68 -0.04 -25.06 7.99
C ASP A 68 -0.29 -26.27 8.91
N THR A 69 -0.25 -26.05 10.22
CA THR A 69 -0.40 -27.09 11.24
C THR A 69 -0.75 -26.48 12.59
N GLN A 70 -1.48 -27.25 13.40
CA GLN A 70 -1.66 -26.96 14.83
C GLN A 70 -0.68 -27.76 15.71
N ASP A 71 0.09 -28.68 15.12
CA ASP A 71 1.18 -29.38 15.81
C ASP A 71 2.45 -28.53 15.75
N MET A 72 2.80 -27.95 16.89
CA MET A 72 3.95 -27.06 17.03
C MET A 72 5.29 -27.79 16.91
N THR A 73 5.31 -29.12 17.07
CA THR A 73 6.50 -29.93 16.77
C THR A 73 6.76 -29.95 15.27
N VAL A 74 5.70 -30.13 14.47
CA VAL A 74 5.80 -30.09 13.00
C VAL A 74 6.20 -28.69 12.52
N MET A 75 5.64 -27.63 13.10
CA MET A 75 6.04 -26.26 12.76
C MET A 75 7.51 -26.01 13.09
N LYS A 76 7.98 -26.43 14.27
CA LYS A 76 9.40 -26.33 14.64
C LYS A 76 10.29 -27.09 13.65
N GLN A 77 9.94 -28.32 13.28
CA GLN A 77 10.70 -29.10 12.29
C GLN A 77 10.80 -28.38 10.94
N LYS A 78 9.75 -27.69 10.50
CA LYS A 78 9.77 -26.90 9.26
C LYS A 78 10.73 -25.71 9.36
N TYR A 79 10.80 -25.05 10.52
CA TYR A 79 11.84 -24.06 10.79
C TYR A 79 13.24 -24.68 10.80
N ASP A 80 13.41 -25.86 11.38
CA ASP A 80 14.69 -26.59 11.37
C ASP A 80 15.14 -26.92 9.93
N LEU A 81 14.20 -27.23 9.02
CA LEU A 81 14.48 -27.42 7.58
C LEU A 81 14.99 -26.13 6.94
N LEU A 82 14.34 -24.98 7.16
CA LEU A 82 14.82 -23.69 6.65
C LEU A 82 16.21 -23.37 7.22
N ALA A 83 16.44 -23.59 8.52
CA ALA A 83 17.75 -23.40 9.15
C ALA A 83 18.86 -24.25 8.53
N ALA A 84 18.51 -25.41 7.96
CA ALA A 84 19.46 -26.31 7.30
C ALA A 84 19.82 -25.86 5.87
N ILE A 85 19.04 -24.99 5.23
CA ILE A 85 19.28 -24.55 3.85
C ILE A 85 20.62 -23.80 3.77
N PRO A 86 21.60 -24.27 2.96
CA PRO A 86 22.93 -23.66 2.89
C PRO A 86 22.91 -22.17 2.53
N GLY A 87 22.05 -21.79 1.57
CA GLY A 87 21.87 -20.40 1.16
C GLY A 87 21.33 -19.51 2.27
N TRP A 88 20.33 -19.96 3.02
CA TRP A 88 19.82 -19.26 4.20
C TRP A 88 20.90 -19.08 5.27
N ARG A 89 21.65 -20.15 5.60
CA ARG A 89 22.78 -20.11 6.55
C ARG A 89 23.89 -19.17 6.12
N LYS A 90 24.08 -18.99 4.81
CA LYS A 90 25.05 -18.05 4.26
C LYS A 90 24.55 -16.61 4.47
N LEU A 91 23.29 -16.33 4.13
CA LEU A 91 22.66 -15.02 4.32
C LEU A 91 22.69 -14.56 5.79
N THR A 92 22.35 -15.44 6.75
CA THR A 92 22.31 -15.09 8.18
C THR A 92 23.66 -14.69 8.76
N LYS A 93 24.76 -15.04 8.08
CA LYS A 93 26.12 -14.62 8.43
C LYS A 93 26.55 -13.31 7.78
N THR A 94 25.81 -12.82 6.78
CA THR A 94 26.20 -11.62 6.02
C THR A 94 25.57 -10.34 6.52
N CYS A 95 24.36 -10.40 7.07
CA CYS A 95 23.64 -9.21 7.53
C CYS A 95 22.58 -9.57 8.58
N PRO A 96 22.12 -8.59 9.39
CA PRO A 96 20.95 -8.75 10.22
C PRO A 96 19.69 -9.07 9.39
N ILE A 97 18.77 -9.80 10.01
CA ILE A 97 17.46 -10.13 9.45
C ILE A 97 16.38 -9.52 10.35
N LEU A 98 15.47 -8.75 9.75
CA LEU A 98 14.21 -8.38 10.37
C LEU A 98 13.09 -9.16 9.70
N ALA A 99 12.18 -9.70 10.47
CA ALA A 99 11.20 -10.65 9.97
C ALA A 99 9.79 -10.37 10.49
N THR A 100 8.81 -10.59 9.61
CA THR A 100 7.44 -10.88 9.99
C THR A 100 7.05 -12.25 9.46
N TRP A 101 5.89 -12.74 9.86
CA TRP A 101 5.27 -13.94 9.28
C TRP A 101 4.22 -13.57 8.25
N ASP A 102 3.78 -14.57 7.49
CA ASP A 102 2.49 -14.57 6.83
C ASP A 102 1.66 -15.78 7.29
N ASP A 103 0.55 -16.08 6.63
CA ASP A 103 -0.41 -17.11 7.04
C ASP A 103 0.20 -18.50 7.18
N HIS A 104 1.13 -18.90 6.31
CA HIS A 104 1.70 -20.23 6.40
C HIS A 104 2.67 -20.41 7.58
N ASP A 105 3.49 -19.41 7.94
CA ASP A 105 4.31 -19.50 9.18
C ASP A 105 3.50 -19.23 10.45
N TYR A 106 2.40 -18.50 10.29
CA TYR A 106 1.44 -18.27 11.36
C TYR A 106 0.72 -19.56 11.72
N GLY A 107 0.48 -20.44 10.75
CA GLY A 107 0.10 -21.84 10.94
C GLY A 107 -1.17 -22.28 10.24
N ALA A 108 -1.80 -21.43 9.43
CA ALA A 108 -2.97 -21.78 8.64
C ALA A 108 -3.17 -20.80 7.49
N ASN A 109 -3.35 -21.32 6.26
CA ASN A 109 -3.71 -20.54 5.07
C ASN A 109 -4.86 -19.54 5.32
N ASP A 110 -4.64 -18.29 4.94
CA ASP A 110 -5.47 -17.10 5.21
C ASP A 110 -5.87 -16.94 6.71
N GLY A 111 -5.09 -17.50 7.64
CA GLY A 111 -5.34 -17.47 9.07
C GLY A 111 -5.24 -16.07 9.68
N GLY A 112 -5.99 -15.84 10.75
CA GLY A 112 -5.99 -14.57 11.48
C GLY A 112 -6.17 -14.74 12.98
N ALA A 113 -6.87 -13.81 13.62
CA ALA A 113 -7.04 -13.76 15.06
C ALA A 113 -7.71 -15.00 15.69
N ASP A 114 -8.45 -15.79 14.90
CA ASP A 114 -9.15 -17.00 15.29
C ASP A 114 -8.28 -18.27 15.28
N PHE A 115 -7.03 -18.19 14.79
CA PHE A 115 -6.13 -19.34 14.82
C PHE A 115 -5.73 -19.70 16.27
N PRO A 116 -6.01 -20.94 16.73
CA PRO A 116 -5.85 -21.31 18.14
C PRO A 116 -4.40 -21.42 18.61
N LYS A 117 -3.43 -21.54 17.69
CA LYS A 117 -2.01 -21.74 18.01
C LYS A 117 -1.14 -20.50 17.81
N LYS A 118 -1.73 -19.33 17.62
CA LYS A 118 -1.00 -18.09 17.32
C LYS A 118 0.06 -17.69 18.36
N ASP A 119 -0.18 -17.98 19.64
CA ASP A 119 0.77 -17.67 20.71
C ASP A 119 1.96 -18.63 20.72
N GLU A 120 1.73 -19.90 20.38
CA GLU A 120 2.79 -20.89 20.18
C GLU A 120 3.58 -20.63 18.89
N SER A 121 2.90 -20.29 17.79
CA SER A 121 3.54 -19.84 16.55
C SER A 121 4.44 -18.62 16.81
N GLN A 122 3.99 -17.65 17.61
CA GLN A 122 4.80 -16.49 18.03
C GLN A 122 6.07 -16.92 18.75
N ARG A 123 5.97 -17.88 19.66
CA ARG A 123 7.14 -18.37 20.39
C ARG A 123 8.15 -19.02 19.44
N LEU A 124 7.70 -19.92 18.56
CA LEU A 124 8.59 -20.58 17.59
C LEU A 124 9.22 -19.59 16.61
N PHE A 125 8.44 -18.62 16.11
CA PHE A 125 8.94 -17.56 15.25
C PHE A 125 10.06 -16.76 15.93
N LEU A 126 9.80 -16.27 17.16
CA LEU A 126 10.78 -15.47 17.90
C LEU A 126 12.02 -16.28 18.28
N ASP A 127 11.87 -17.57 18.55
CA ASP A 127 13.00 -18.47 18.84
C ASP A 127 13.84 -18.73 17.58
N PHE A 128 13.21 -18.98 16.44
CA PHE A 128 13.90 -19.21 15.16
C PHE A 128 14.72 -17.99 14.72
N PHE A 129 14.14 -16.79 14.81
CA PHE A 129 14.84 -15.54 14.48
C PHE A 129 15.78 -15.05 15.59
N GLY A 130 15.98 -15.83 16.66
CA GLY A 130 16.96 -15.54 17.70
C GLY A 130 16.64 -14.30 18.52
N ILE A 131 15.36 -13.93 18.66
CA ILE A 131 14.95 -12.73 19.38
C ILE A 131 15.27 -12.89 20.87
N ALA A 132 15.95 -11.92 21.47
CA ALA A 132 16.40 -11.98 22.87
C ALA A 132 15.26 -12.28 23.86
N LYS A 133 15.56 -13.02 24.93
CA LYS A 133 14.56 -13.48 25.93
C LYS A 133 13.85 -12.35 26.67
N ASP A 134 14.50 -11.20 26.79
CA ASP A 134 14.00 -9.99 27.45
C ASP A 134 13.33 -9.00 26.48
N SER A 135 13.33 -9.30 25.18
CA SER A 135 12.70 -8.48 24.15
C SER A 135 11.21 -8.21 24.46
N PRO A 136 10.72 -6.96 24.31
CA PRO A 136 9.29 -6.65 24.44
C PRO A 136 8.40 -7.52 23.56
N ARG A 137 8.92 -7.99 22.41
CA ARG A 137 8.21 -8.89 21.49
C ARG A 137 7.78 -10.22 22.12
N ARG A 138 8.45 -10.66 23.19
CA ARG A 138 8.08 -11.89 23.91
C ARG A 138 6.95 -11.68 24.93
N LYS A 139 6.56 -10.43 25.19
CA LYS A 139 5.47 -10.05 26.11
C LYS A 139 4.28 -9.43 25.39
N GLN A 140 4.50 -8.83 24.23
CA GLN A 140 3.44 -8.29 23.40
C GLN A 140 2.73 -9.40 22.60
N LYS A 141 1.57 -9.06 22.06
CA LYS A 141 0.79 -9.88 21.14
C LYS A 141 1.14 -9.50 19.70
N GLY A 142 1.61 -10.45 18.90
CA GLY A 142 2.11 -10.23 17.53
C GLY A 142 3.61 -9.91 17.44
N VAL A 143 4.19 -10.10 16.26
CA VAL A 143 5.65 -10.02 16.01
C VAL A 143 6.14 -8.64 15.51
N TYR A 144 5.25 -7.66 15.45
CA TYR A 144 5.56 -6.32 14.97
C TYR A 144 6.66 -5.63 15.77
N HIS A 145 7.52 -4.88 15.09
CA HIS A 145 8.63 -4.16 15.69
C HIS A 145 9.20 -3.14 14.72
N ALA A 146 10.12 -2.30 15.18
CA ALA A 146 10.81 -1.36 14.33
C ALA A 146 12.26 -1.21 14.78
N GLU A 147 13.14 -0.94 13.82
CA GLU A 147 14.56 -0.69 14.04
C GLU A 147 14.98 0.56 13.27
N THR A 148 15.96 1.30 13.78
CA THR A 148 16.47 2.52 13.15
C THR A 148 17.99 2.44 12.97
N PHE A 149 18.46 2.79 11.78
CA PHE A 149 19.84 2.64 11.35
C PHE A 149 20.41 3.96 10.83
N GLY A 150 21.70 4.17 11.10
CA GLY A 150 22.47 5.30 10.59
C GLY A 150 22.27 6.61 11.35
N PRO A 151 23.16 7.59 11.10
CA PRO A 151 23.12 8.90 11.72
C PRO A 151 21.93 9.72 11.19
N PRO A 152 21.50 10.81 11.87
CA PRO A 152 20.30 11.58 11.55
C PRO A 152 20.12 11.96 10.07
N GLU A 153 21.20 12.33 9.39
CA GLU A 153 21.21 12.78 8.00
C GLU A 153 21.08 11.64 6.97
N ARG A 154 21.34 10.39 7.36
CA ARG A 154 21.18 9.17 6.55
C ARG A 154 20.31 8.12 7.24
N ARG A 155 19.41 8.57 8.10
CA ARG A 155 18.63 7.70 8.99
C ARG A 155 17.57 6.91 8.23
N VAL A 156 17.63 5.60 8.33
CA VAL A 156 16.62 4.67 7.81
C VAL A 156 15.88 4.04 8.98
N GLN A 157 14.56 4.12 8.99
CA GLN A 157 13.70 3.38 9.91
C GLN A 157 13.02 2.25 9.15
N VAL A 158 13.06 1.04 9.69
CA VAL A 158 12.31 -0.11 9.19
C VAL A 158 11.20 -0.40 10.18
N ILE A 159 9.96 -0.35 9.71
CA ILE A 159 8.76 -0.60 10.51
C ILE A 159 8.16 -1.91 10.02
N VAL A 160 8.17 -2.93 10.87
CA VAL A 160 7.69 -4.28 10.56
C VAL A 160 6.32 -4.50 11.16
N LEU A 161 5.31 -4.65 10.30
CA LEU A 161 3.95 -4.94 10.68
C LEU A 161 3.74 -6.46 10.84
N ASP A 162 2.69 -6.78 11.58
CA ASP A 162 2.10 -8.10 11.75
C ASP A 162 0.66 -7.99 11.30
N THR A 163 0.33 -8.65 10.20
CA THR A 163 -0.97 -8.60 9.52
C THR A 163 -1.81 -9.85 9.77
N ARG A 164 -1.43 -10.67 10.77
CA ARG A 164 -2.09 -11.95 11.10
C ARG A 164 -2.66 -11.99 12.51
N TYR A 165 -1.87 -11.64 13.52
CA TYR A 165 -2.20 -11.92 14.93
C TYR A 165 -3.57 -11.36 15.37
N PHE A 166 -3.92 -10.18 14.87
CA PHE A 166 -5.16 -9.48 15.19
C PHE A 166 -6.18 -9.48 14.04
N ARG A 167 -5.84 -10.04 12.88
CA ARG A 167 -6.65 -9.90 11.68
C ARG A 167 -8.00 -10.61 11.83
N GLY A 168 -9.09 -9.86 11.68
CA GLY A 168 -10.45 -10.38 11.62
C GLY A 168 -10.68 -11.27 10.40
N LYS A 169 -11.91 -11.81 10.28
CA LYS A 169 -12.26 -12.73 9.19
C LYS A 169 -12.31 -11.99 7.84
N LEU A 170 -11.81 -12.64 6.79
CA LEU A 170 -11.98 -12.16 5.42
C LEU A 170 -13.39 -12.47 4.91
N ARG A 171 -13.94 -11.53 4.13
CA ARG A 171 -15.21 -11.72 3.44
C ARG A 171 -15.01 -12.47 2.13
N LYS A 172 -15.63 -13.64 2.00
CA LYS A 172 -15.66 -14.43 0.77
C LYS A 172 -16.77 -13.95 -0.15
N LYS A 173 -16.52 -14.00 -1.46
CA LYS A 173 -17.53 -13.75 -2.50
C LYS A 173 -18.63 -14.80 -2.41
N ALA A 174 -19.86 -14.39 -2.69
CA ALA A 174 -20.99 -15.31 -2.80
C ALA A 174 -20.88 -16.17 -4.07
N GLY A 175 -21.34 -17.42 -3.98
CA GLY A 175 -21.42 -18.34 -5.11
C GLY A 175 -20.08 -18.91 -5.57
N LYS A 176 -20.08 -19.52 -6.76
CA LYS A 176 -18.88 -20.15 -7.34
C LYS A 176 -17.94 -19.09 -7.91
N VAL A 177 -16.74 -19.01 -7.36
CA VAL A 177 -15.69 -18.10 -7.84
C VAL A 177 -14.92 -18.76 -9.01
N PRO A 178 -14.77 -18.08 -10.16
CA PRO A 178 -13.95 -18.61 -11.25
C PRO A 178 -12.49 -18.81 -10.82
N PHE A 179 -11.86 -19.84 -11.39
CA PHE A 179 -10.45 -20.12 -11.14
C PHE A 179 -9.58 -18.90 -11.49
N GLY A 180 -8.63 -18.58 -10.60
CA GLY A 180 -7.68 -17.48 -10.80
C GLY A 180 -8.18 -16.06 -10.45
N VAL A 181 -9.43 -15.91 -10.00
CA VAL A 181 -10.00 -14.59 -9.62
C VAL A 181 -9.77 -14.23 -8.15
N GLY A 182 -9.57 -15.23 -7.30
CA GLY A 182 -9.41 -15.09 -5.86
C GLY A 182 -10.76 -15.00 -5.13
N PRO A 183 -10.88 -15.65 -3.95
CA PRO A 183 -12.17 -15.91 -3.30
C PRO A 183 -12.73 -14.72 -2.51
N TYR A 184 -11.95 -13.66 -2.33
CA TYR A 184 -12.27 -12.58 -1.40
C TYR A 184 -12.79 -11.32 -2.08
N GLU A 185 -13.63 -10.59 -1.36
CA GLU A 185 -14.12 -9.25 -1.69
C GLU A 185 -13.93 -8.31 -0.49
N PRO A 186 -13.98 -6.98 -0.68
CA PRO A 186 -13.89 -6.03 0.42
C PRO A 186 -15.01 -6.22 1.45
N SER A 187 -14.65 -6.23 2.73
CA SER A 187 -15.62 -6.21 3.82
C SER A 187 -16.14 -4.79 4.06
N SER A 188 -17.43 -4.66 4.37
CA SER A 188 -18.05 -3.42 4.86
C SER A 188 -18.10 -3.36 6.39
N ASP A 189 -17.63 -4.40 7.08
CA ASP A 189 -17.59 -4.46 8.54
C ASP A 189 -16.45 -3.59 9.08
N THR A 190 -16.82 -2.47 9.71
CA THR A 190 -15.88 -1.51 10.29
C THR A 190 -15.37 -1.93 11.67
N GLN A 191 -15.90 -3.01 12.26
CA GLN A 191 -15.43 -3.57 13.54
C GLN A 191 -14.32 -4.59 13.34
N ALA A 192 -14.20 -5.19 12.15
CA ALA A 192 -13.06 -6.02 11.80
C ALA A 192 -11.76 -5.21 11.87
N THR A 193 -10.65 -5.81 12.34
CA THR A 193 -9.36 -5.13 12.39
C THR A 193 -8.29 -5.95 11.68
N LEU A 194 -7.25 -5.30 11.18
CA LEU A 194 -6.06 -5.96 10.62
C LEU A 194 -4.95 -5.99 11.67
N LEU A 195 -4.61 -4.81 12.23
CA LEU A 195 -3.49 -4.64 13.16
C LEU A 195 -3.90 -4.76 14.64
N GLY A 196 -5.18 -4.53 14.97
CA GLY A 196 -5.62 -4.43 16.35
C GLY A 196 -5.16 -3.17 17.07
N ALA A 197 -5.84 -2.83 18.17
CA ALA A 197 -5.67 -1.54 18.84
C ALA A 197 -4.25 -1.27 19.35
N ALA A 198 -3.59 -2.28 19.92
CA ALA A 198 -2.24 -2.14 20.48
C ALA A 198 -1.19 -1.81 19.41
N GLN A 199 -1.24 -2.50 18.27
CA GLN A 199 -0.31 -2.26 17.17
C GLN A 199 -0.61 -0.94 16.46
N TRP A 200 -1.88 -0.53 16.35
CA TRP A 200 -2.22 0.80 15.82
C TRP A 200 -1.65 1.94 16.65
N LEU A 201 -1.77 1.86 17.97
CA LEU A 201 -1.17 2.84 18.89
C LEU A 201 0.35 2.84 18.79
N TRP A 202 0.95 1.65 18.75
CA TRP A 202 2.40 1.50 18.57
C TRP A 202 2.88 2.11 17.24
N LEU A 203 2.17 1.86 16.14
CA LEU A 203 2.51 2.36 14.81
C LEU A 203 2.45 3.88 14.75
N GLU A 204 1.45 4.50 15.40
CA GLU A 204 1.37 5.96 15.51
C GLU A 204 2.63 6.55 16.16
N GLU A 205 3.12 5.92 17.23
CA GLU A 205 4.36 6.36 17.90
C GLU A 205 5.61 6.11 17.03
N GLN A 206 5.68 4.98 16.30
CA GLN A 206 6.80 4.73 15.39
C GLN A 206 6.88 5.75 14.26
N LEU A 207 5.75 6.15 13.68
CA LEU A 207 5.72 7.12 12.59
C LEU A 207 6.15 8.53 13.02
N LYS A 208 6.12 8.84 14.32
CA LYS A 208 6.64 10.10 14.89
C LYS A 208 8.17 10.09 15.09
N ILE A 209 8.82 8.92 15.10
CA ILE A 209 10.28 8.84 15.24
C ILE A 209 10.94 9.44 13.99
N PRO A 210 11.90 10.39 14.12
CA PRO A 210 12.56 11.00 12.96
C PRO A 210 13.34 9.98 12.11
N ALA A 211 13.10 9.99 10.80
CA ALA A 211 13.84 9.21 9.82
C ALA A 211 13.80 9.90 8.45
N ARG A 212 14.88 9.75 7.66
CA ARG A 212 14.96 10.25 6.27
C ARG A 212 14.25 9.31 5.31
N VAL A 213 14.44 8.01 5.48
CA VAL A 213 13.78 6.94 4.72
C VAL A 213 13.05 6.02 5.69
N ARG A 214 11.84 5.61 5.33
CA ARG A 214 11.05 4.62 6.06
C ARG A 214 10.72 3.45 5.13
N VAL A 215 11.02 2.23 5.57
CA VAL A 215 10.56 1.01 4.90
C VAL A 215 9.44 0.43 5.75
N LEU A 216 8.20 0.50 5.26
CA LEU A 216 7.05 -0.14 5.89
C LEU A 216 6.90 -1.55 5.34
N VAL A 217 7.01 -2.53 6.22
CA VAL A 217 7.03 -3.94 5.88
C VAL A 217 5.69 -4.56 6.23
N SER A 218 5.02 -5.15 5.24
CA SER A 218 3.72 -5.82 5.38
C SER A 218 3.82 -7.23 4.78
N SER A 219 3.19 -8.25 5.36
CA SER A 219 3.21 -9.59 4.76
C SER A 219 2.36 -9.65 3.50
N ILE A 220 1.21 -8.96 3.52
CA ILE A 220 0.27 -8.87 2.39
C ILE A 220 0.37 -7.53 1.66
N GLN A 221 -0.10 -7.49 0.41
CA GLN A 221 -0.11 -6.30 -0.44
C GLN A 221 -0.98 -5.15 0.14
N LEU A 222 -0.47 -3.93 0.04
CA LEU A 222 -1.04 -2.73 0.69
C LEU A 222 -1.66 -1.77 -0.33
N VAL A 223 -0.99 -1.51 -1.45
CA VAL A 223 -1.47 -0.60 -2.52
C VAL A 223 -2.45 -1.29 -3.50
N PRO A 224 -2.18 -2.50 -4.01
CA PRO A 224 -3.13 -3.22 -4.86
C PRO A 224 -4.53 -3.34 -4.25
N GLN A 225 -5.57 -3.22 -5.08
CA GLN A 225 -6.95 -3.18 -4.59
C GLN A 225 -7.98 -4.01 -5.40
N ASP A 226 -7.65 -4.41 -6.63
CA ASP A 226 -8.66 -4.95 -7.55
C ASP A 226 -8.72 -6.49 -7.60
N HIS A 227 -7.61 -7.20 -7.39
CA HIS A 227 -7.60 -8.67 -7.43
C HIS A 227 -8.39 -9.28 -6.25
N GLY A 228 -8.90 -10.51 -6.38
CA GLY A 228 -9.75 -11.14 -5.35
C GLY A 228 -9.01 -11.92 -4.28
N TRP A 229 -7.71 -11.74 -4.13
CA TRP A 229 -6.90 -12.44 -3.12
C TRP A 229 -6.67 -11.56 -1.89
N GLU A 230 -6.00 -12.10 -0.87
CA GLU A 230 -5.73 -11.38 0.36
C GLU A 230 -4.82 -10.17 0.12
N LYS A 231 -5.16 -9.06 0.80
CA LYS A 231 -4.53 -7.73 0.75
C LYS A 231 -5.20 -6.83 1.79
N TRP A 232 -4.61 -5.67 2.04
CA TRP A 232 -5.20 -4.63 2.90
C TRP A 232 -6.61 -4.20 2.46
N MET A 233 -6.88 -4.14 1.16
CA MET A 233 -8.21 -3.78 0.63
C MET A 233 -9.33 -4.80 0.95
N ASN A 234 -9.02 -5.96 1.54
CA ASN A 234 -10.07 -6.79 2.12
C ASN A 234 -10.74 -6.15 3.35
N LEU A 235 -10.03 -5.26 4.04
CA LEU A 235 -10.52 -4.42 5.14
C LEU A 235 -10.29 -2.93 4.80
N PRO A 236 -11.10 -2.33 3.90
CA PRO A 236 -10.85 -0.98 3.38
C PRO A 236 -10.70 0.12 4.44
N HIS A 237 -11.43 0.04 5.55
CA HIS A 237 -11.35 1.02 6.63
C HIS A 237 -10.03 0.96 7.39
N GLU A 238 -9.41 -0.22 7.56
CA GLU A 238 -8.09 -0.36 8.17
C GLU A 238 -6.99 0.18 7.23
N ARG A 239 -7.16 -0.01 5.92
CA ARG A 239 -6.27 0.58 4.90
C ARG A 239 -6.37 2.11 4.89
N GLU A 240 -7.58 2.66 4.91
CA GLU A 240 -7.78 4.11 4.98
C GLU A 240 -7.21 4.68 6.29
N ARG A 241 -7.41 3.98 7.41
CA ARG A 241 -6.82 4.35 8.70
C ARG A 241 -5.30 4.43 8.65
N LEU A 242 -4.62 3.52 7.92
CA LEU A 242 -3.18 3.62 7.71
C LEU A 242 -2.80 4.89 6.97
N PHE A 243 -3.50 5.19 5.88
CA PHE A 243 -3.24 6.39 5.07
C PHE A 243 -3.47 7.67 5.85
N GLU A 244 -4.56 7.75 6.62
CA GLU A 244 -4.81 8.87 7.52
C GLU A 244 -3.75 8.99 8.61
N LEU A 245 -3.28 7.88 9.17
CA LEU A 245 -2.23 7.91 10.18
C LEU A 245 -0.91 8.44 9.61
N ILE A 246 -0.52 8.01 8.41
CA ILE A 246 0.68 8.51 7.71
C ILE A 246 0.56 10.02 7.46
N LYS A 247 -0.61 10.50 7.01
CA LYS A 247 -0.88 11.93 6.79
C LYS A 247 -0.82 12.72 8.12
N LYS A 248 -1.52 12.24 9.15
CA LYS A 248 -1.60 12.87 10.48
C LYS A 248 -0.23 13.03 11.12
N THR A 249 0.60 12.00 11.04
CA THR A 249 1.97 12.01 11.59
C THR A 249 2.97 12.74 10.70
N LYS A 250 2.57 13.13 9.47
CA LYS A 250 3.45 13.71 8.44
C LYS A 250 4.68 12.84 8.17
N ALA A 251 4.54 11.52 8.32
CA ALA A 251 5.62 10.60 8.06
C ALA A 251 6.07 10.75 6.60
N SER A 252 7.39 10.86 6.39
CA SER A 252 8.00 11.11 5.08
C SER A 252 9.03 10.04 4.72
N GLY A 253 9.47 10.04 3.46
CA GLY A 253 10.46 9.09 2.97
C GLY A 253 9.97 7.64 2.93
N LEU A 254 8.65 7.42 2.97
CA LEU A 254 8.06 6.09 3.16
C LEU A 254 7.87 5.34 1.84
N VAL A 255 8.35 4.10 1.81
CA VAL A 255 8.04 3.09 0.79
C VAL A 255 7.57 1.81 1.49
N CYS A 256 6.68 1.06 0.83
CA CYS A 256 6.20 -0.23 1.30
C CYS A 256 6.88 -1.39 0.57
N VAL A 257 7.05 -2.50 1.28
CA VAL A 257 7.40 -3.81 0.70
C VAL A 257 6.40 -4.86 1.18
N SER A 258 6.06 -5.80 0.29
CA SER A 258 5.01 -6.80 0.54
C SER A 258 5.26 -8.19 -0.07
N GLY A 259 4.49 -9.20 0.36
CA GLY A 259 4.59 -10.61 0.01
C GLY A 259 3.26 -11.25 -0.48
N ASP A 260 2.94 -12.47 -0.02
CA ASP A 260 1.73 -13.31 -0.28
C ASP A 260 1.49 -13.81 -1.73
N ARG A 261 1.65 -12.94 -2.72
CA ARG A 261 1.02 -13.14 -4.04
C ARG A 261 1.60 -14.20 -4.98
N HIS A 262 2.78 -14.75 -4.69
CA HIS A 262 3.54 -15.62 -5.59
C HIS A 262 3.84 -14.98 -6.97
N LEU A 263 4.02 -13.65 -6.98
CA LEU A 263 4.52 -12.87 -8.10
C LEU A 263 5.32 -11.66 -7.59
N ALA A 264 6.02 -10.99 -8.49
CA ALA A 264 6.62 -9.69 -8.21
C ALA A 264 5.79 -8.57 -8.85
N GLU A 265 5.63 -7.46 -8.14
CA GLU A 265 4.85 -6.32 -8.62
C GLU A 265 5.32 -5.04 -7.97
N LEU A 266 5.44 -3.97 -8.76
CA LEU A 266 5.57 -2.62 -8.25
C LEU A 266 4.26 -1.89 -8.49
N SER A 267 3.63 -1.46 -7.41
CA SER A 267 2.41 -0.64 -7.44
C SER A 267 2.65 0.74 -6.87
N VAL A 268 1.96 1.74 -7.43
CA VAL A 268 2.04 3.13 -6.99
C VAL A 268 0.65 3.71 -6.85
N MET A 269 0.33 4.19 -5.65
CA MET A 269 -0.86 5.00 -5.42
C MET A 269 -0.48 6.48 -5.47
N ASP A 270 -1.03 7.19 -6.45
CA ASP A 270 -0.80 8.62 -6.63
C ASP A 270 -1.29 9.42 -5.41
N ALA A 271 -0.38 10.14 -4.74
CA ALA A 271 -0.64 11.23 -3.78
C ALA A 271 -1.64 10.97 -2.63
N GLY A 272 -2.09 9.74 -2.38
CA GLY A 272 -3.14 9.44 -1.38
C GLY A 272 -2.73 9.76 0.07
N ILE A 273 -1.41 9.81 0.33
CA ILE A 273 -0.83 10.14 1.64
C ILE A 273 -0.13 11.51 1.67
N GLY A 274 -0.39 12.36 0.67
CA GLY A 274 0.32 13.65 0.48
C GLY A 274 1.57 13.57 -0.39
N TYR A 275 1.95 12.36 -0.82
CA TYR A 275 2.99 12.03 -1.80
C TYR A 275 2.70 10.61 -2.34
N PRO A 276 3.39 10.11 -3.39
CA PRO A 276 3.08 8.80 -3.95
C PRO A 276 3.52 7.69 -3.00
N LEU A 277 2.65 6.71 -2.80
CA LEU A 277 2.96 5.53 -2.00
C LEU A 277 3.35 4.38 -2.92
N TYR A 278 4.62 3.99 -2.86
CA TYR A 278 5.15 2.83 -3.57
C TYR A 278 4.99 1.58 -2.71
N ASP A 279 4.56 0.48 -3.32
CA ASP A 279 4.49 -0.86 -2.74
C ASP A 279 5.18 -1.84 -3.68
N LEU A 280 6.37 -2.29 -3.28
CA LEU A 280 7.16 -3.26 -4.02
C LEU A 280 6.94 -4.65 -3.43
N THR A 281 6.11 -5.43 -4.10
CA THR A 281 5.84 -6.83 -3.77
C THR A 281 6.93 -7.72 -4.34
N SER A 282 7.58 -8.51 -3.47
CA SER A 282 8.42 -9.63 -3.87
C SER A 282 7.92 -10.89 -3.19
N SER A 283 7.15 -11.67 -3.94
CA SER A 283 6.50 -12.85 -3.43
C SER A 283 6.75 -14.03 -4.35
N GLY A 284 7.52 -15.00 -3.86
CA GLY A 284 7.90 -16.20 -4.58
C GLY A 284 9.41 -16.39 -4.63
N LEU A 285 10.04 -16.51 -3.47
CA LEU A 285 11.41 -17.01 -3.38
C LEU A 285 11.50 -18.45 -3.93
N THR A 286 10.44 -19.24 -3.74
CA THR A 286 10.26 -20.57 -4.35
C THR A 286 8.89 -20.79 -4.99
N GLU A 287 7.87 -20.02 -4.57
CA GLU A 287 6.47 -20.29 -4.95
C GLU A 287 5.99 -19.52 -6.18
N ALA A 288 6.83 -18.72 -6.83
CA ALA A 288 6.41 -18.06 -8.06
C ALA A 288 6.09 -19.08 -9.15
N ASN A 289 5.12 -18.76 -9.99
CA ASN A 289 4.77 -19.63 -11.11
C ASN A 289 5.93 -19.67 -12.12
N GLN A 290 6.40 -20.85 -12.48
CA GLN A 290 7.48 -21.00 -13.48
C GLN A 290 6.96 -20.79 -14.92
N LYS A 291 5.65 -20.88 -15.12
CA LYS A 291 4.97 -20.54 -16.38
C LYS A 291 4.38 -19.14 -16.30
N TRP A 292 4.14 -18.55 -17.47
CA TRP A 292 3.48 -17.26 -17.57
C TRP A 292 2.09 -17.28 -16.91
N ARG A 293 1.91 -16.49 -15.85
CA ARG A 293 0.60 -16.29 -15.20
C ARG A 293 -0.12 -15.14 -15.88
N LYS A 294 -1.41 -15.32 -16.21
CA LYS A 294 -2.24 -14.20 -16.71
C LYS A 294 -2.26 -13.07 -15.67
N LEU A 295 -2.13 -11.84 -16.13
CA LEU A 295 -2.10 -10.67 -15.25
C LEU A 295 -3.40 -10.51 -14.48
N GLU A 296 -3.28 -10.35 -13.16
CA GLU A 296 -4.39 -9.97 -12.29
C GLU A 296 -4.74 -8.50 -12.51
N VAL A 297 -5.99 -8.11 -12.28
CA VAL A 297 -6.36 -6.69 -12.35
C VAL A 297 -5.68 -5.94 -11.19
N ASN A 298 -4.98 -4.86 -11.52
CA ASN A 298 -4.45 -3.92 -10.55
C ASN A 298 -4.28 -2.55 -11.24
N ARG A 299 -5.14 -1.59 -10.90
CA ARG A 299 -5.11 -0.24 -11.46
C ARG A 299 -3.88 0.59 -11.06
N HIS A 300 -3.17 0.17 -10.02
CA HIS A 300 -2.00 0.86 -9.46
C HIS A 300 -0.68 0.25 -9.95
N ARG A 301 -0.72 -0.80 -10.78
CA ARG A 301 0.47 -1.48 -11.27
C ARG A 301 1.31 -0.55 -12.15
N LEU A 302 2.56 -0.37 -11.77
CA LEU A 302 3.60 0.24 -12.60
C LEU A 302 4.38 -0.81 -13.39
N ALA A 303 4.75 -1.92 -12.73
CA ALA A 303 5.49 -3.02 -13.34
C ALA A 303 5.18 -4.34 -12.64
N THR A 304 5.42 -5.47 -13.32
CA THR A 304 5.23 -6.81 -12.74
C THR A 304 6.15 -7.85 -13.39
N MET A 305 6.52 -8.85 -12.59
CA MET A 305 7.13 -10.10 -13.01
C MET A 305 6.19 -11.22 -12.56
N ASN A 306 5.43 -11.74 -13.51
CA ASN A 306 4.36 -12.71 -13.35
C ASN A 306 4.79 -14.14 -13.73
N ARG A 307 6.10 -14.39 -13.78
CA ARG A 307 6.71 -15.71 -13.85
C ARG A 307 8.09 -15.68 -13.19
N GLY A 308 8.53 -16.84 -12.68
CA GLY A 308 9.88 -17.03 -12.16
C GLY A 308 10.05 -16.52 -10.73
N ASN A 309 10.94 -17.19 -9.99
CA ASN A 309 11.26 -16.80 -8.62
C ASN A 309 11.97 -15.45 -8.60
N ASN A 310 11.75 -14.70 -7.54
CA ASN A 310 12.21 -13.33 -7.44
C ASN A 310 12.50 -12.92 -6.00
N PHE A 311 13.34 -11.89 -5.86
CA PHE A 311 13.59 -11.20 -4.60
C PHE A 311 13.64 -9.69 -4.83
N GLY A 312 13.36 -8.92 -3.78
CA GLY A 312 13.36 -7.46 -3.81
C GLY A 312 14.68 -6.87 -3.33
N VAL A 313 15.06 -5.72 -3.88
CA VAL A 313 16.21 -4.93 -3.41
C VAL A 313 15.83 -3.45 -3.38
N ILE A 314 16.09 -2.79 -2.25
CA ILE A 314 16.09 -1.33 -2.13
C ILE A 314 17.55 -0.88 -2.06
N THR A 315 17.96 0.01 -2.97
CA THR A 315 19.25 0.69 -2.87
C THR A 315 19.04 2.17 -2.57
N ILE A 316 19.92 2.75 -1.74
CA ILE A 316 19.89 4.17 -1.39
C ILE A 316 21.25 4.78 -1.73
N ASP A 317 21.23 5.74 -2.63
CA ASP A 317 22.41 6.51 -3.01
C ASP A 317 22.47 7.80 -2.22
N TRP A 318 23.26 7.78 -1.15
CA TRP A 318 23.49 8.90 -0.24
C TRP A 318 24.52 9.91 -0.74
N GLN A 319 25.11 9.73 -1.94
CA GLN A 319 26.14 10.64 -2.46
C GLN A 319 25.52 11.90 -3.11
N LYS A 320 24.22 11.89 -3.35
CA LYS A 320 23.47 13.03 -3.90
C LYS A 320 22.88 13.88 -2.77
N ASP A 321 22.79 15.19 -2.99
CA ASP A 321 22.11 16.13 -2.08
C ASP A 321 20.64 15.73 -1.83
N ASP A 322 19.99 15.27 -2.90
CA ASP A 322 18.71 14.57 -2.87
C ASP A 322 18.95 13.06 -3.12
N PRO A 323 18.97 12.22 -2.06
CA PRO A 323 19.29 10.81 -2.19
C PRO A 323 18.38 10.08 -3.18
N ILE A 324 18.92 9.15 -3.95
CA ILE A 324 18.14 8.35 -4.90
C ILE A 324 17.86 6.97 -4.32
N LEU A 325 16.57 6.65 -4.15
CA LEU A 325 16.11 5.31 -3.86
C LEU A 325 15.92 4.56 -5.18
N ARG A 326 16.31 3.28 -5.22
CA ARG A 326 15.96 2.37 -6.33
C ARG A 326 15.23 1.17 -5.76
N LEU A 327 14.03 0.95 -6.25
CA LEU A 327 13.18 -0.20 -5.93
C LEU A 327 13.37 -1.22 -7.06
N GLN A 328 13.89 -2.39 -6.74
CA GLN A 328 14.24 -3.42 -7.72
C GLN A 328 13.58 -4.75 -7.40
N ILE A 329 13.17 -5.46 -8.44
CA ILE A 329 12.98 -6.92 -8.41
C ILE A 329 14.13 -7.54 -9.18
N ARG A 330 14.66 -8.63 -8.64
CA ARG A 330 15.66 -9.47 -9.28
C ARG A 330 15.19 -10.92 -9.34
N ASP A 331 15.62 -11.64 -10.37
CA ASP A 331 15.34 -13.07 -10.51
C ASP A 331 16.38 -13.94 -9.79
N THR A 332 16.25 -15.26 -9.96
CA THR A 332 17.15 -16.27 -9.35
C THR A 332 18.62 -16.12 -9.79
N ASP A 333 18.88 -15.55 -10.97
CA ASP A 333 20.23 -15.34 -11.49
C ASP A 333 20.81 -13.99 -11.02
N GLY A 334 20.00 -13.17 -10.35
CA GLY A 334 20.37 -11.85 -9.83
C GLY A 334 20.15 -10.72 -10.82
N GLU A 335 19.55 -11.01 -11.98
CA GLU A 335 19.26 -10.03 -13.02
C GLU A 335 18.08 -9.15 -12.62
N THR A 336 18.17 -7.85 -12.93
CA THR A 336 17.14 -6.88 -12.55
C THR A 336 15.99 -6.90 -13.55
N THR A 337 14.80 -7.33 -13.10
CA THR A 337 13.60 -7.47 -13.94
C THR A 337 12.64 -6.29 -13.81
N ILE A 338 12.59 -5.67 -12.63
CA ILE A 338 11.89 -4.41 -12.38
C ILE A 338 12.87 -3.44 -11.75
N GLN A 339 12.86 -2.19 -12.18
CA GLN A 339 13.58 -1.12 -11.50
C GLN A 339 12.82 0.20 -11.63
N GLU A 340 12.58 0.83 -10.49
CA GLU A 340 12.12 2.22 -10.43
C GLU A 340 13.10 3.04 -9.61
N LYS A 341 13.43 4.24 -10.09
CA LYS A 341 14.33 5.17 -9.42
C LYS A 341 13.56 6.41 -9.01
N LEU A 342 13.68 6.81 -7.75
CA LEU A 342 12.99 7.98 -7.23
C LEU A 342 13.90 8.82 -6.33
N PRO A 343 13.88 10.15 -6.47
CA PRO A 343 14.52 11.03 -5.50
C PRO A 343 13.76 11.00 -4.17
N LEU A 344 14.48 11.10 -3.05
CA LEU A 344 13.89 11.11 -1.72
C LEU A 344 12.97 12.32 -1.50
N SER A 345 13.24 13.44 -2.18
CA SER A 345 12.36 14.60 -2.20
C SER A 345 10.94 14.28 -2.71
N LEU A 346 10.75 13.25 -3.56
CA LEU A 346 9.44 12.81 -4.04
C LEU A 346 8.55 12.23 -2.92
N LEU A 347 9.17 11.74 -1.84
CA LEU A 347 8.49 11.08 -0.73
C LEU A 347 8.27 12.02 0.47
N GLN A 348 8.29 13.33 0.25
CA GLN A 348 8.01 14.31 1.30
C GLN A 348 6.53 14.74 1.27
N PRO A 349 5.87 15.02 2.41
CA PRO A 349 4.55 15.65 2.41
C PRO A 349 4.51 16.88 1.50
N GLY A 350 3.61 16.86 0.52
CA GLY A 350 3.49 17.93 -0.48
C GLY A 350 4.52 17.88 -1.62
N ALA A 351 5.36 16.84 -1.69
CA ALA A 351 6.31 16.61 -2.79
C ALA A 351 5.60 16.45 -4.13
N ILE A 352 4.43 15.80 -4.11
CA ILE A 352 3.46 16.00 -5.17
C ILE A 352 2.74 17.32 -4.88
N LYS A 353 3.31 18.43 -5.36
CA LYS A 353 2.48 19.43 -6.01
C LYS A 353 2.06 18.78 -7.32
N SER A 354 0.85 18.21 -7.37
CA SER A 354 0.22 17.58 -8.56
C SER A 354 1.15 17.49 -9.77
N LYS A 355 1.85 16.36 -9.96
CA LYS A 355 2.75 16.18 -11.11
C LYS A 355 1.87 16.09 -12.35
N VAL A 356 1.77 17.23 -13.02
CA VAL A 356 1.26 17.47 -14.35
C VAL A 356 1.82 16.40 -15.29
N VAL A 357 0.96 15.54 -15.85
CA VAL A 357 1.27 14.87 -17.12
C VAL A 357 1.44 16.02 -18.12
N PRO A 358 2.44 16.03 -19.02
CA PRO A 358 2.48 17.02 -20.09
C PRO A 358 1.14 17.00 -20.84
N GLY A 359 0.30 18.00 -20.57
CA GLY A 359 -1.05 18.07 -21.11
C GLY A 359 -2.19 17.42 -20.30
N ILE A 360 -2.03 16.89 -19.08
CA ILE A 360 -3.14 16.52 -18.16
C ILE A 360 -2.94 17.13 -16.77
N VAL A 361 -3.83 18.06 -16.37
CA VAL A 361 -3.82 18.67 -15.02
C VAL A 361 -5.00 18.18 -14.18
N ARG A 362 -4.71 17.66 -12.99
CA ARG A 362 -5.71 17.20 -12.00
C ARG A 362 -6.08 18.32 -11.02
N LEU A 363 -7.38 18.64 -10.92
CA LEU A 363 -7.91 19.58 -9.93
C LEU A 363 -8.45 18.83 -8.72
N ASN A 364 -7.55 18.45 -7.81
CA ASN A 364 -7.92 17.83 -6.54
C ASN A 364 -8.35 18.91 -5.53
N GLY A 365 -9.55 19.48 -5.72
CA GLY A 365 -10.18 20.40 -4.75
C GLY A 365 -9.62 21.82 -4.71
N ALA A 366 -8.71 22.20 -5.61
CA ALA A 366 -8.31 23.59 -5.80
C ALA A 366 -9.35 24.33 -6.65
N PRO A 367 -9.74 25.58 -6.32
CA PRO A 367 -10.60 26.39 -7.18
C PRO A 367 -9.96 26.58 -8.55
N LEU A 368 -10.75 26.43 -9.62
CA LEU A 368 -10.30 26.69 -10.98
C LEU A 368 -10.22 28.22 -11.21
N SER A 369 -9.15 28.86 -10.72
CA SER A 369 -8.97 30.30 -10.85
C SER A 369 -8.80 30.74 -12.31
N ALA A 370 -9.12 31.99 -12.63
CA ALA A 370 -8.96 32.54 -13.98
C ALA A 370 -7.52 32.40 -14.52
N ASP A 371 -6.51 32.58 -13.65
CA ASP A 371 -5.10 32.38 -14.03
C ASP A 371 -4.76 30.91 -14.29
N LEU A 372 -5.41 30.00 -13.57
CA LEU A 372 -5.26 28.57 -13.80
C LEU A 372 -5.92 28.17 -15.13
N VAL A 373 -7.11 28.69 -15.42
CA VAL A 373 -7.78 28.50 -16.73
C VAL A 373 -6.87 28.94 -17.88
N LYS A 374 -6.29 30.15 -17.80
CA LYS A 374 -5.36 30.66 -18.83
C LYS A 374 -4.17 29.72 -19.04
N LYS A 375 -3.60 29.16 -17.96
CA LYS A 375 -2.45 28.24 -18.02
C LYS A 375 -2.79 26.85 -18.55
N LEU A 376 -4.04 26.43 -18.41
CA LEU A 376 -4.52 25.09 -18.75
C LEU A 376 -5.33 25.04 -20.04
N LEU A 377 -5.58 26.18 -20.67
CA LEU A 377 -6.34 26.25 -21.90
C LEU A 377 -5.70 25.38 -23.00
N ASN A 378 -6.54 24.64 -23.72
CA ASN A 378 -6.18 23.67 -24.75
C ASN A 378 -5.37 22.46 -24.27
N LYS A 379 -5.24 22.26 -22.96
CA LYS A 379 -4.65 21.04 -22.38
C LYS A 379 -5.75 20.08 -22.00
N GLU A 380 -5.49 18.79 -22.15
CA GLU A 380 -6.31 17.78 -21.48
C GLU A 380 -6.19 18.02 -19.96
N ILE A 381 -7.27 17.82 -19.22
CA ILE A 381 -7.30 17.95 -17.77
C ILE A 381 -8.22 16.88 -17.22
N THR A 382 -8.04 16.53 -15.95
CA THR A 382 -9.01 15.72 -15.21
C THR A 382 -9.48 16.52 -14.01
N LEU A 383 -10.78 16.67 -13.83
CA LEU A 383 -11.32 17.40 -12.68
C LEU A 383 -12.45 16.64 -12.02
N GLU A 384 -12.68 16.98 -10.75
CA GLU A 384 -13.87 16.58 -10.02
C GLU A 384 -14.75 17.80 -9.81
N MET A 385 -16.05 17.67 -10.08
CA MET A 385 -17.04 18.70 -9.79
C MET A 385 -18.34 18.07 -9.32
N LYS A 386 -19.05 18.78 -8.44
CA LYS A 386 -20.46 18.47 -8.18
C LYS A 386 -21.29 19.02 -9.34
N VAL A 387 -22.16 18.18 -9.90
CA VAL A 387 -23.14 18.63 -10.90
C VAL A 387 -24.33 19.20 -10.17
N VAL A 388 -24.46 20.53 -10.23
CA VAL A 388 -25.52 21.28 -9.53
C VAL A 388 -26.74 21.50 -10.43
N ALA A 389 -26.52 21.67 -11.74
CA ALA A 389 -27.60 21.82 -12.71
C ALA A 389 -27.26 21.15 -14.05
N THR A 390 -28.29 20.65 -14.75
CA THR A 390 -28.12 20.06 -16.08
C THR A 390 -28.94 20.76 -17.16
N GLY A 391 -28.45 20.77 -18.39
CA GLY A 391 -29.14 21.35 -19.55
C GLY A 391 -28.92 20.56 -20.82
N ALA A 392 -29.61 20.94 -21.89
CA ALA A 392 -29.36 20.43 -23.24
C ALA A 392 -29.69 21.47 -24.30
N THR A 393 -29.15 21.31 -25.51
CA THR A 393 -29.62 22.08 -26.68
C THR A 393 -31.04 21.68 -27.05
N LYS A 394 -31.78 22.54 -27.77
CA LYS A 394 -33.17 22.29 -28.20
C LYS A 394 -33.34 20.96 -28.96
N ASN A 395 -32.32 20.57 -29.73
CA ASN A 395 -32.29 19.33 -30.50
C ASN A 395 -31.57 18.17 -29.78
N GLY A 396 -31.23 18.32 -28.51
CA GLY A 396 -30.55 17.30 -27.69
C GLY A 396 -29.12 16.96 -28.13
N SER A 397 -28.54 17.69 -29.09
CA SER A 397 -27.22 17.39 -29.64
C SER A 397 -26.09 17.50 -28.62
N LEU A 398 -26.26 18.36 -27.61
CA LEU A 398 -25.33 18.55 -26.50
C LEU A 398 -26.09 18.46 -25.18
N VAL A 399 -25.48 17.80 -24.20
CA VAL A 399 -25.91 17.83 -22.80
C VAL A 399 -24.88 18.60 -21.98
N PHE A 400 -25.33 19.45 -21.07
CA PHE A 400 -24.49 20.29 -20.22
C PHE A 400 -24.63 19.85 -18.76
N LEU A 401 -23.50 19.65 -18.08
CA LEU A 401 -23.41 19.42 -16.63
C LEU A 401 -22.68 20.61 -16.01
N ASN A 402 -23.34 21.34 -15.11
CA ASN A 402 -22.88 22.64 -14.61
C ASN A 402 -22.55 22.58 -13.12
N SER A 403 -21.53 23.35 -12.70
CA SER A 403 -21.13 23.47 -11.30
C SER A 403 -21.95 24.50 -10.51
N ALA A 404 -22.71 25.35 -11.19
CA ALA A 404 -23.58 26.36 -10.58
C ALA A 404 -25.00 26.28 -11.16
N PHE A 405 -25.99 26.77 -10.39
CA PHE A 405 -27.38 26.93 -10.86
C PHE A 405 -27.48 28.00 -11.96
N ASP A 406 -26.79 29.13 -11.77
CA ASP A 406 -26.68 30.15 -12.80
C ASP A 406 -25.58 29.78 -13.81
N ARG A 407 -26.01 29.25 -14.95
CA ARG A 407 -25.13 28.89 -16.07
C ARG A 407 -24.42 30.10 -16.71
N ALA A 408 -24.91 31.32 -16.47
CA ALA A 408 -24.35 32.55 -16.99
C ALA A 408 -23.23 33.12 -16.08
N SER A 409 -23.14 32.64 -14.84
CA SER A 409 -22.13 33.08 -13.88
C SER A 409 -20.70 32.79 -14.35
N ASP A 410 -19.79 33.70 -14.03
CA ASP A 410 -18.35 33.53 -14.26
C ASP A 410 -17.74 32.44 -13.35
N GLU A 411 -18.45 32.04 -12.30
CA GLU A 411 -18.08 30.92 -11.43
C GLU A 411 -18.54 29.55 -11.96
N ASN A 412 -19.33 29.54 -13.05
CA ASN A 412 -19.84 28.30 -13.62
C ASN A 412 -18.77 27.60 -14.47
N PHE A 413 -18.58 26.31 -14.20
CA PHE A 413 -17.83 25.40 -15.03
C PHE A 413 -18.76 24.40 -15.71
N THR A 414 -18.59 24.20 -17.02
CA THR A 414 -19.46 23.33 -17.81
C THR A 414 -18.72 22.11 -18.36
N VAL A 415 -19.30 20.93 -18.16
CA VAL A 415 -18.96 19.71 -18.91
C VAL A 415 -20.00 19.51 -20.01
N VAL A 416 -19.56 19.43 -21.25
CA VAL A 416 -20.39 19.25 -22.44
C VAL A 416 -20.28 17.81 -22.92
N LEU A 417 -21.37 17.06 -22.90
CA LEU A 417 -21.46 15.74 -23.53
C LEU A 417 -21.95 15.92 -24.97
N ASN A 418 -21.07 15.68 -25.95
CA ASN A 418 -21.44 15.74 -27.36
C ASN A 418 -22.23 14.49 -27.82
N LYS A 419 -22.69 14.45 -29.07
CA LYS A 419 -23.42 13.30 -29.62
C LYS A 419 -22.67 11.96 -29.49
N GLN A 420 -21.34 11.97 -29.68
CA GLN A 420 -20.52 10.76 -29.56
C GLN A 420 -20.46 10.27 -28.11
N ALA A 421 -20.30 11.17 -27.15
CA ALA A 421 -20.34 10.81 -25.73
C ALA A 421 -21.71 10.26 -25.34
N GLN A 422 -22.79 10.89 -25.79
CA GLN A 422 -24.15 10.41 -25.52
C GLN A 422 -24.38 9.01 -26.10
N ALA A 423 -23.94 8.74 -27.33
CA ALA A 423 -24.01 7.40 -27.93
C ALA A 423 -23.16 6.39 -27.16
N SER A 424 -21.93 6.76 -26.79
CA SER A 424 -21.03 5.91 -26.01
C SER A 424 -21.57 5.60 -24.61
N LEU A 425 -22.22 6.56 -23.95
CA LEU A 425 -22.88 6.38 -22.66
C LEU A 425 -24.10 5.47 -22.79
N ALA A 426 -24.90 5.63 -23.85
CA ALA A 426 -26.03 4.75 -24.14
C ALA A 426 -25.57 3.30 -24.37
N SER A 427 -24.49 3.07 -25.11
CA SER A 427 -23.87 1.75 -25.27
C SER A 427 -23.38 1.15 -23.95
N ALA A 428 -23.03 1.99 -22.98
CA ALA A 428 -22.65 1.59 -21.62
C ALA A 428 -23.85 1.45 -20.65
N GLY A 429 -25.09 1.49 -21.16
CA GLY A 429 -26.31 1.35 -20.36
C GLY A 429 -26.80 2.64 -19.69
N LEU A 430 -26.20 3.79 -19.99
CA LEU A 430 -26.53 5.08 -19.40
C LEU A 430 -27.27 5.95 -20.43
N THR A 431 -28.58 5.75 -20.52
CA THR A 431 -29.44 6.37 -21.54
C THR A 431 -29.97 7.76 -21.15
N LEU A 432 -29.93 8.11 -19.86
CA LEU A 432 -30.40 9.40 -19.34
C LEU A 432 -29.25 10.16 -18.62
N PRO A 433 -28.29 10.75 -19.35
CA PRO A 433 -27.11 11.37 -18.75
C PRO A 433 -27.43 12.54 -17.83
N ARG A 434 -28.46 13.33 -18.14
CA ARG A 434 -28.86 14.47 -17.30
C ARG A 434 -29.25 14.03 -15.90
N THR A 435 -30.23 13.12 -15.79
CA THR A 435 -30.69 12.61 -14.50
C THR A 435 -29.65 11.72 -13.82
N HIS A 436 -28.83 11.02 -14.59
CA HIS A 436 -27.78 10.18 -14.02
C HIS A 436 -26.73 11.00 -13.26
N PHE A 437 -26.31 12.14 -13.78
CA PHE A 437 -25.21 12.93 -13.20
C PHE A 437 -25.69 14.04 -12.26
N GLU A 438 -26.92 14.54 -12.41
CA GLU A 438 -27.47 15.60 -11.57
C GLU A 438 -27.38 15.27 -10.06
N GLY A 439 -26.88 16.22 -9.28
CA GLY A 439 -26.67 16.07 -7.83
C GLY A 439 -25.45 15.24 -7.42
N LYS A 440 -24.76 14.58 -8.37
CA LYS A 440 -23.60 13.73 -8.08
C LYS A 440 -22.28 14.46 -8.27
N THR A 441 -21.25 13.98 -7.59
CA THR A 441 -19.87 14.35 -7.90
C THR A 441 -19.39 13.50 -9.06
N ILE A 442 -18.88 14.15 -10.10
CA ILE A 442 -18.32 13.50 -11.28
C ILE A 442 -16.81 13.74 -11.34
N ARG A 443 -16.09 12.76 -11.87
CA ARG A 443 -14.72 12.93 -12.37
C ARG A 443 -14.76 12.90 -13.89
N VAL A 444 -14.22 13.91 -14.53
CA VAL A 444 -14.22 14.06 -15.99
C VAL A 444 -12.81 14.33 -16.49
N ALA A 445 -12.43 13.68 -17.59
CA ALA A 445 -11.17 13.89 -18.30
C ALA A 445 -11.43 14.38 -19.73
N GLY A 446 -10.80 15.48 -20.12
CA GLY A 446 -10.88 16.02 -21.49
C GLY A 446 -10.20 17.37 -21.64
N THR A 447 -10.19 17.91 -22.85
CA THR A 447 -9.51 19.18 -23.18
C THR A 447 -10.27 20.38 -22.61
N LEU A 448 -9.58 21.19 -21.80
CA LEU A 448 -10.09 22.47 -21.32
C LEU A 448 -10.15 23.46 -22.49
N SER A 449 -11.32 24.03 -22.73
CA SER A 449 -11.57 25.06 -23.75
C SER A 449 -12.34 26.22 -23.14
N LEU A 450 -12.45 27.33 -23.88
CA LEU A 450 -13.34 28.43 -23.53
C LEU A 450 -14.57 28.42 -24.46
N PHE A 451 -15.73 28.71 -23.90
CA PHE A 451 -16.94 29.03 -24.65
C PHE A 451 -17.56 30.30 -24.07
N GLY A 452 -17.69 31.34 -24.90
CA GLY A 452 -18.16 32.66 -24.44
C GLY A 452 -17.32 33.24 -23.30
N GLY A 453 -16.00 32.96 -23.30
CA GLY A 453 -15.07 33.39 -22.25
C GLY A 453 -15.03 32.50 -21.01
N ARG A 454 -15.89 31.47 -20.90
CA ARG A 454 -15.98 30.60 -19.73
C ARG A 454 -15.32 29.24 -19.93
N PRO A 455 -14.68 28.66 -18.90
CA PRO A 455 -14.02 27.36 -19.00
C PRO A 455 -15.01 26.20 -19.13
N GLN A 456 -14.70 25.26 -20.02
CA GLN A 456 -15.47 24.03 -20.21
C GLN A 456 -14.60 22.83 -20.64
N ILE A 457 -15.12 21.62 -20.45
CA ILE A 457 -14.59 20.39 -21.08
C ILE A 457 -15.64 19.80 -22.00
N VAL A 458 -15.24 19.41 -23.21
CA VAL A 458 -16.07 18.61 -24.12
C VAL A 458 -15.70 17.14 -24.03
N VAL A 459 -16.67 16.30 -23.70
CA VAL A 459 -16.53 14.84 -23.60
C VAL A 459 -17.07 14.21 -24.88
N SER A 460 -16.30 13.26 -25.43
CA SER A 460 -16.65 12.49 -26.65
C SER A 460 -16.83 10.98 -26.43
N ARG A 461 -16.47 10.45 -25.25
CA ARG A 461 -16.54 9.02 -24.91
C ARG A 461 -16.95 8.78 -23.46
N ALA A 462 -17.64 7.67 -23.17
CA ALA A 462 -18.12 7.34 -21.83
C ALA A 462 -16.98 7.15 -20.81
N ALA A 463 -15.87 6.54 -21.21
CA ALA A 463 -14.71 6.30 -20.34
C ALA A 463 -14.07 7.59 -19.79
N SER A 464 -14.39 8.75 -20.36
CA SER A 464 -13.89 10.06 -19.95
C SER A 464 -14.71 10.69 -18.82
N ILE A 465 -15.80 10.07 -18.36
CA ILE A 465 -16.64 10.59 -17.28
C ILE A 465 -17.15 9.46 -16.38
N GLN A 466 -17.04 9.65 -15.07
CA GLN A 466 -17.58 8.70 -14.09
C GLN A 466 -18.12 9.43 -12.85
N VAL A 467 -19.13 8.84 -12.21
CA VAL A 467 -19.54 9.25 -10.87
C VAL A 467 -18.46 8.83 -9.88
N VAL A 468 -18.10 9.72 -8.96
CA VAL A 468 -17.25 9.39 -7.81
C VAL A 468 -18.08 9.43 -6.54
N ALA A 469 -17.74 8.56 -5.58
CA ALA A 469 -18.39 8.58 -4.27
C ALA A 469 -18.21 9.97 -3.62
N PRO A 470 -19.23 10.50 -2.92
CA PRO A 470 -19.07 11.71 -2.13
C PRO A 470 -17.92 11.51 -1.13
N LYS A 471 -17.06 12.53 -1.02
CA LYS A 471 -15.94 12.57 -0.07
C LYS A 471 -16.44 12.70 1.36
#